data_AF-A0A6J4GRK0-F1
#
_entry.id   AF-A0A6J4GRK0-F1
#
_cell.length_a   1.000
_cell.length_b   1.000
_cell.length_c   1.000
_cell.angle_alpha   90.00
_cell.angle_beta   90.00
_cell.angle_gamma   90.00
#
_symmetry.space_group_name_H-M   'P 1'
#
loop_
_entity.id
_entity.type
_entity.pdbx_description
1 polymer ?
#
loop_
_entity_poly.entity_id
_entity_poly.type
_entity_poly.pdbx_seq_one_letter_code
_entity_poly.pdbx_strand_id
1 'polypeptide(L)'
;MPNNTFEDYKIAVKNKYEDVRNSEYFVYLDNPTRAKLRNLCWELFQQQNRNQDDLNVFSTLLGLTFDINRRNKFDEQIDKFRPIEKYFKGETDPANVHAVNMAAILVDFEPRPFNKFRIHNLFPDDISDDDLALENQPKKQIESSGDLENFLDEKEREKGIEKGIVDEKQDIEVKESEKVEEIEKEEVESTIEEIVSKPQAINAFVSIQKNPRIKLGPRIRKAVIGVALVLCIGFPIIFFAFPAKGCMQWSGDHYDIVDCDLKAADNNIELLDPNQIDLKRIKVCDTTSFFRNEKAVVFYARSRDSLECFNQIGYHPERRSQYLRPITNYMIGKYVSNTPCK
;
A
#
# COMPACT_ATOMS: atom_id res chain seq x y z
N MET A 1 8.77 20.53 -20.44
CA MET A 1 9.12 20.58 -19.00
C MET A 1 8.46 19.36 -18.35
N PRO A 2 9.04 18.76 -17.31
CA PRO A 2 8.35 17.69 -16.58
C PRO A 2 7.06 18.24 -15.95
N ASN A 3 5.94 17.52 -16.09
CA ASN A 3 4.64 17.89 -15.51
C ASN A 3 4.55 17.36 -14.08
N ASN A 4 5.35 17.92 -13.17
CA ASN A 4 5.54 17.41 -11.81
C ASN A 4 5.19 18.42 -10.71
N THR A 5 4.60 19.56 -11.09
CA THR A 5 4.21 20.61 -10.14
C THR A 5 2.87 20.26 -9.47
N PHE A 6 2.54 20.98 -8.39
CA PHE A 6 1.25 20.83 -7.74
C PHE A 6 0.10 21.29 -8.66
N GLU A 7 0.35 22.28 -9.52
CA GLU A 7 -0.60 22.69 -10.56
C GLU A 7 -0.87 21.56 -11.56
N ASP A 8 0.18 20.87 -12.01
CA ASP A 8 0.03 19.72 -12.91
C ASP A 8 -0.78 18.59 -12.24
N TYR A 9 -0.57 18.36 -10.95
CA TYR A 9 -1.33 17.37 -10.18
C TYR A 9 -2.81 17.73 -10.09
N LYS A 10 -3.13 19.00 -9.81
CA LYS A 10 -4.51 19.49 -9.82
C LYS A 10 -5.14 19.37 -11.20
N ILE A 11 -4.41 19.63 -12.27
CA ILE A 11 -4.94 19.45 -13.63
C ILE A 11 -5.22 17.96 -13.89
N ALA A 12 -4.28 17.07 -13.53
CA ALA A 12 -4.41 15.63 -13.77
C ALA A 12 -5.58 15.00 -12.99
N VAL A 13 -5.73 15.33 -11.71
CA VAL A 13 -6.85 14.88 -10.87
C VAL A 13 -8.19 15.39 -11.41
N LYS A 14 -8.23 16.65 -11.85
CA LYS A 14 -9.45 17.25 -12.42
C LYS A 14 -9.84 16.58 -13.74
N ASN A 15 -8.89 16.29 -14.61
CA ASN A 15 -9.16 15.57 -15.86
C ASN A 15 -9.70 14.17 -15.57
N LYS A 16 -9.09 13.44 -14.63
CA LYS A 16 -9.58 12.13 -14.20
C LYS A 16 -11.01 12.20 -13.67
N TYR A 17 -11.36 13.22 -12.89
CA TYR A 17 -12.73 13.46 -12.44
C TYR A 17 -13.71 13.58 -13.62
N GLU A 18 -13.39 14.39 -14.64
CA GLU A 18 -14.27 14.55 -15.80
C GLU A 18 -14.41 13.25 -16.62
N ASP A 19 -13.38 12.40 -16.63
CA ASP A 19 -13.43 11.09 -17.30
C ASP A 19 -14.35 10.10 -16.55
N VAL A 20 -14.34 10.12 -15.22
CA VAL A 20 -15.04 9.10 -14.39
C VAL A 20 -16.36 9.57 -13.79
N ARG A 21 -16.70 10.86 -13.85
CA ARG A 21 -17.94 11.40 -13.25
C ARG A 21 -19.23 10.77 -13.77
N ASN A 22 -19.18 10.18 -14.96
CA ASN A 22 -20.30 9.49 -15.61
C ASN A 22 -20.18 7.95 -15.56
N SER A 23 -19.28 7.42 -14.74
CA SER A 23 -18.96 5.99 -14.63
C SER A 23 -19.58 5.36 -13.37
N GLU A 24 -18.90 4.39 -12.75
CA GLU A 24 -19.34 3.58 -11.60
C GLU A 24 -19.92 4.41 -10.44
N TYR A 25 -19.28 5.54 -10.11
CA TYR A 25 -19.71 6.43 -9.02
C TYR A 25 -20.56 7.62 -9.48
N PHE A 26 -21.26 7.51 -10.63
CA PHE A 26 -22.10 8.58 -11.21
C PHE A 26 -23.03 9.26 -10.20
N VAL A 27 -23.68 8.47 -9.34
CA VAL A 27 -24.62 8.97 -8.30
C VAL A 27 -23.96 10.04 -7.41
N TYR A 28 -22.67 9.88 -7.12
CA TYR A 28 -21.88 10.76 -6.30
C TYR A 28 -21.17 11.86 -7.09
N LEU A 29 -20.65 11.52 -8.29
CA LEU A 29 -19.69 12.36 -9.01
C LEU A 29 -20.28 13.25 -10.11
N ASP A 30 -21.44 12.96 -10.71
CA ASP A 30 -21.95 13.82 -11.80
C ASP A 30 -22.39 15.21 -11.30
N ASN A 31 -23.09 15.23 -10.17
CA ASN A 31 -23.42 16.45 -9.46
C ASN A 31 -22.98 16.31 -8.01
N PRO A 32 -21.68 16.55 -7.73
CA PRO A 32 -21.12 16.30 -6.42
C PRO A 32 -21.58 17.36 -5.44
N THR A 33 -22.01 16.90 -4.26
CA THR A 33 -22.21 17.74 -3.08
C THR A 33 -21.26 17.25 -2.00
N ARG A 34 -20.89 18.11 -1.05
CA ARG A 34 -20.08 17.69 0.10
C ARG A 34 -20.61 16.42 0.80
N ALA A 35 -21.93 16.25 0.90
CA ALA A 35 -22.56 15.07 1.46
C ALA A 35 -22.33 13.82 0.58
N LYS A 36 -22.49 13.95 -0.74
CA LYS A 36 -22.21 12.86 -1.69
C LYS A 36 -20.75 12.45 -1.68
N LEU A 37 -19.83 13.41 -1.72
CA LEU A 37 -18.39 13.15 -1.69
C LEU A 37 -17.95 12.50 -0.37
N ARG A 38 -18.51 12.95 0.76
CA ARG A 38 -18.31 12.32 2.06
C ARG A 38 -18.81 10.87 2.07
N ASN A 39 -20.01 10.62 1.56
CA ASN A 39 -20.57 9.27 1.50
C ASN A 39 -19.75 8.35 0.58
N LEU A 40 -19.31 8.84 -0.57
CA LEU A 40 -18.40 8.12 -1.47
C LEU A 40 -17.08 7.80 -0.77
N CYS A 41 -16.49 8.75 -0.05
CA CYS A 41 -15.28 8.52 0.74
C CYS A 41 -15.49 7.37 1.74
N TRP A 42 -16.59 7.37 2.49
CA TRP A 42 -16.90 6.26 3.39
C TRP A 42 -17.00 4.92 2.68
N GLU A 43 -17.70 4.91 1.53
CA GLU A 43 -17.91 3.70 0.73
C GLU A 43 -16.57 3.12 0.24
N LEU A 44 -15.68 3.98 -0.29
CA LEU A 44 -14.35 3.59 -0.76
C LEU A 44 -13.49 2.98 0.35
N PHE A 45 -13.45 3.61 1.53
CA PHE A 45 -12.65 3.12 2.66
C PHE A 45 -13.27 1.92 3.38
N GLN A 46 -14.57 1.69 3.22
CA GLN A 46 -15.24 0.50 3.75
C GLN A 46 -15.02 -0.73 2.85
N GLN A 47 -15.10 -0.56 1.52
CA GLN A 47 -15.09 -1.66 0.56
C GLN A 47 -13.67 -2.13 0.19
N GLN A 48 -12.67 -1.27 0.32
CA GLN A 48 -11.32 -1.54 -0.20
C GLN A 48 -10.28 -1.62 0.92
N ASN A 49 -9.34 -2.56 0.77
CA ASN A 49 -8.11 -2.57 1.57
C ASN A 49 -7.20 -1.43 1.06
N ARG A 50 -7.47 -0.20 1.53
CA ARG A 50 -6.74 0.99 1.07
C ARG A 50 -5.28 0.90 1.49
N ASN A 51 -4.40 1.45 0.65
CA ASN A 51 -2.97 1.52 0.96
C ASN A 51 -2.72 2.45 2.16
N GLN A 52 -1.53 2.35 2.76
CA GLN A 52 -1.19 3.16 3.93
C GLN A 52 -1.20 4.67 3.63
N ASP A 53 -0.87 5.07 2.41
CA ASP A 53 -0.86 6.48 2.02
C ASP A 53 -2.27 7.09 1.98
N ASP A 54 -3.26 6.35 1.50
CA ASP A 54 -4.66 6.77 1.47
C ASP A 54 -5.20 6.90 2.89
N LEU A 55 -4.83 5.99 3.81
CA LEU A 55 -5.15 6.10 5.24
C LEU A 55 -4.51 7.33 5.88
N ASN A 56 -3.28 7.67 5.47
CA ASN A 56 -2.60 8.88 5.93
C ASN A 56 -3.28 10.15 5.38
N VAL A 57 -3.68 10.17 4.11
CA VAL A 57 -4.44 11.29 3.52
C VAL A 57 -5.78 11.47 4.22
N PHE A 58 -6.49 10.37 4.49
CA PHE A 58 -7.75 10.37 5.22
C PHE A 58 -7.60 10.98 6.61
N SER A 59 -6.66 10.47 7.39
CA SER A 59 -6.44 10.95 8.75
C SER A 59 -5.96 12.40 8.80
N THR A 60 -5.15 12.83 7.84
CA THR A 60 -4.64 14.20 7.77
C THR A 60 -5.73 15.21 7.42
N LEU A 61 -6.59 14.92 6.42
CA LEU A 61 -7.65 15.85 6.03
C LEU A 61 -8.77 15.95 7.08
N LEU A 62 -9.16 14.80 7.64
CA LEU A 62 -10.34 14.69 8.52
C LEU A 62 -9.99 14.81 10.00
N GLY A 63 -8.71 14.73 10.37
CA GLY A 63 -8.25 14.76 11.77
C GLY A 63 -8.66 13.52 12.57
N LEU A 64 -9.00 12.40 11.90
CA LEU A 64 -9.45 11.17 12.54
C LEU A 64 -8.99 9.93 11.77
N THR A 65 -8.69 8.86 12.50
CA THR A 65 -8.36 7.55 11.90
C THR A 65 -9.62 6.85 11.42
N PHE A 66 -9.55 6.18 10.27
CA PHE A 66 -10.68 5.38 9.78
C PHE A 66 -11.01 4.24 10.74
N ASP A 67 -12.26 4.16 11.17
CA ASP A 67 -12.80 3.11 12.04
C ASP A 67 -14.26 2.87 11.64
N ILE A 68 -14.56 1.66 11.18
CA ILE A 68 -15.89 1.24 10.70
C ILE A 68 -16.95 1.45 11.79
N ASN A 69 -16.58 1.38 13.08
CA ASN A 69 -17.50 1.53 14.20
C ASN A 69 -17.78 2.99 14.56
N ARG A 70 -17.05 3.96 13.98
CA ARG A 70 -17.12 5.39 14.34
C ARG A 70 -17.71 6.25 13.23
N ARG A 71 -18.67 5.72 12.47
CA ARG A 71 -19.32 6.43 11.36
C ARG A 71 -19.87 7.80 11.75
N ASN A 72 -20.47 7.94 12.93
CA ASN A 72 -21.03 9.20 13.39
C ASN A 72 -19.99 10.33 13.46
N LYS A 73 -18.75 10.02 13.91
CA LYS A 73 -17.65 11.00 13.97
C LYS A 73 -17.19 11.43 12.58
N PHE A 74 -17.26 10.51 11.62
CA PHE A 74 -16.96 10.80 10.23
C PHE A 74 -18.05 11.66 9.58
N ASP A 75 -19.33 11.40 9.90
CA ASP A 75 -20.46 12.17 9.38
C ASP A 75 -20.38 13.66 9.77
N GLU A 76 -19.79 13.98 10.93
CA GLU A 76 -19.51 15.35 11.41
C GLU A 76 -18.49 16.10 10.53
N GLN A 77 -17.62 15.40 9.77
CA GLN A 77 -16.58 16.04 8.96
C GLN A 77 -17.04 16.50 7.57
N ILE A 78 -18.35 16.65 7.36
CA ILE A 78 -18.94 17.02 6.06
C ILE A 78 -18.33 18.31 5.46
N ASP A 79 -17.99 19.29 6.29
CA ASP A 79 -17.45 20.56 5.82
C ASP A 79 -16.03 20.46 5.25
N LYS A 80 -15.28 19.40 5.61
CA LYS A 80 -13.94 19.12 5.05
C LYS A 80 -14.00 18.77 3.56
N PHE A 81 -15.17 18.39 3.05
CA PHE A 81 -15.38 18.09 1.62
C PHE A 81 -15.78 19.33 0.80
N ARG A 82 -16.04 20.48 1.42
CA ARG A 82 -16.38 21.72 0.72
C ARG A 82 -15.32 22.16 -0.31
N PRO A 83 -14.00 22.14 -0.01
CA PRO A 83 -12.98 22.50 -1.00
C PRO A 83 -12.96 21.55 -2.20
N ILE A 84 -13.20 20.26 -1.96
CA ILE A 84 -13.23 19.23 -3.00
C ILE A 84 -14.46 19.40 -3.90
N GLU A 85 -15.63 19.66 -3.31
CA GLU A 85 -16.87 19.97 -4.04
C GLU A 85 -16.66 21.14 -5.02
N LYS A 86 -16.14 22.26 -4.53
CA LYS A 86 -15.93 23.46 -5.35
C LYS A 86 -14.90 23.22 -6.46
N TYR A 87 -13.85 22.46 -6.16
CA TYR A 87 -12.83 22.06 -7.13
C TYR A 87 -13.40 21.18 -8.25
N PHE A 88 -14.20 20.17 -7.91
CA PHE A 88 -14.90 19.34 -8.90
C PHE A 88 -15.99 20.08 -9.68
N LYS A 89 -16.53 21.18 -9.15
CA LYS A 89 -17.41 22.08 -9.92
C LYS A 89 -16.66 23.13 -10.75
N GLY A 90 -15.34 23.26 -10.58
CA GLY A 90 -14.54 24.29 -11.26
C GLY A 90 -14.76 25.71 -10.69
N GLU A 91 -15.33 25.82 -9.49
CA GLU A 91 -15.61 27.11 -8.84
C GLU A 91 -14.36 27.70 -8.17
N THR A 92 -13.47 26.84 -7.67
CA THR A 92 -12.26 27.25 -6.97
C THR A 92 -11.10 26.32 -7.26
N ASP A 93 -9.90 26.87 -7.23
CA ASP A 93 -8.66 26.12 -7.28
C ASP A 93 -8.07 25.96 -5.86
N PRO A 94 -8.08 24.76 -5.26
CA PRO A 94 -7.70 24.56 -3.87
C PRO A 94 -6.18 24.65 -3.68
N ALA A 95 -5.73 25.57 -2.81
CA ALA A 95 -4.35 25.62 -2.35
C ALA A 95 -3.98 24.48 -1.35
N ASN A 96 -5.00 23.84 -0.76
CA ASN A 96 -4.80 22.79 0.24
C ASN A 96 -4.45 21.45 -0.43
N VAL A 97 -3.19 21.03 -0.27
CA VAL A 97 -2.66 19.75 -0.80
C VAL A 97 -3.44 18.54 -0.30
N HIS A 98 -3.86 18.52 0.97
CA HIS A 98 -4.62 17.41 1.54
C HIS A 98 -5.99 17.26 0.90
N ALA A 99 -6.64 18.38 0.54
CA ALA A 99 -7.91 18.35 -0.17
C ALA A 99 -7.76 17.77 -1.58
N VAL A 100 -6.68 18.11 -2.29
CA VAL A 100 -6.41 17.57 -3.64
C VAL A 100 -6.01 16.09 -3.59
N ASN A 101 -5.20 15.68 -2.61
CA ASN A 101 -4.88 14.27 -2.40
C ASN A 101 -6.15 13.45 -2.10
N MET A 102 -7.07 13.98 -1.29
CA MET A 102 -8.35 13.33 -1.07
C MET A 102 -9.21 13.30 -2.34
N ALA A 103 -9.22 14.39 -3.11
CA ALA A 103 -9.90 14.42 -4.41
C ALA A 103 -9.38 13.32 -5.35
N ALA A 104 -8.06 13.09 -5.39
CA ALA A 104 -7.44 12.03 -6.16
C ALA A 104 -7.91 10.63 -5.74
N ILE A 105 -8.11 10.41 -4.43
CA ILE A 105 -8.67 9.16 -3.90
C ILE A 105 -10.10 8.94 -4.39
N LEU A 106 -10.95 9.98 -4.35
CA LEU A 106 -12.38 9.87 -4.71
C LEU A 106 -12.61 9.52 -6.18
N VAL A 107 -11.66 9.84 -7.06
CA VAL A 107 -11.75 9.59 -8.51
C VAL A 107 -10.80 8.49 -8.98
N ASP A 108 -10.19 7.79 -8.03
CA ASP A 108 -9.20 6.75 -8.26
C ASP A 108 -8.08 7.18 -9.24
N PHE A 109 -7.51 8.37 -9.02
CA PHE A 109 -6.37 8.87 -9.77
C PHE A 109 -5.05 8.31 -9.23
N GLU A 110 -4.28 7.58 -10.04
CA GLU A 110 -2.90 7.19 -9.74
C GLU A 110 -1.94 7.92 -10.70
N PRO A 111 -0.72 8.29 -10.27
CA PRO A 111 -0.12 8.09 -8.94
C PRO A 111 -0.60 9.12 -7.88
N ARG A 112 -0.97 8.65 -6.68
CA ARG A 112 -1.33 9.51 -5.52
C ARG A 112 -0.66 9.02 -4.22
N PRO A 113 -0.38 9.87 -3.22
CA PRO A 113 -0.60 11.33 -3.12
C PRO A 113 0.42 12.17 -3.93
N PHE A 114 0.31 13.50 -3.90
CA PHE A 114 1.12 14.44 -4.70
C PHE A 114 2.63 14.13 -4.73
N ASN A 115 3.23 13.75 -3.59
CA ASN A 115 4.65 13.40 -3.56
C ASN A 115 4.98 12.22 -4.48
N LYS A 116 4.12 11.20 -4.55
CA LYS A 116 4.29 10.09 -5.49
C LYS A 116 4.12 10.54 -6.93
N PHE A 117 3.12 11.38 -7.21
CA PHE A 117 2.95 11.97 -8.54
C PHE A 117 4.18 12.75 -9.01
N ARG A 118 4.71 13.59 -8.14
CA ARG A 118 5.91 14.37 -8.40
C ARG A 118 7.12 13.50 -8.68
N ILE A 119 7.33 12.45 -7.89
CA ILE A 119 8.44 11.48 -8.11
C ILE A 119 8.24 10.73 -9.42
N HIS A 120 7.04 10.21 -9.65
CA HIS A 120 6.71 9.46 -10.86
C HIS A 120 6.99 10.28 -12.13
N ASN A 121 6.59 11.55 -12.16
CA ASN A 121 6.81 12.39 -13.34
C ASN A 121 8.24 12.95 -13.45
N LEU A 122 9.01 12.93 -12.36
CA LEU A 122 10.44 13.29 -12.38
C LEU A 122 11.35 12.12 -12.77
N PHE A 123 10.91 10.89 -12.50
CA PHE A 123 11.68 9.67 -12.70
C PHE A 123 10.77 8.55 -13.28
N PRO A 124 10.21 8.73 -14.48
CA PRO A 124 9.28 7.77 -15.08
C PRO A 124 9.92 6.40 -15.35
N ASP A 125 11.25 6.35 -15.50
CA ASP A 125 12.00 5.11 -15.79
C ASP A 125 12.41 4.32 -14.51
N ASP A 126 12.22 4.89 -13.31
CA ASP A 126 12.65 4.31 -12.03
C ASP A 126 11.51 3.59 -11.24
N ILE A 127 10.27 3.62 -11.74
CA ILE A 127 9.10 2.97 -11.15
C ILE A 127 8.55 1.98 -12.16
N SER A 128 8.83 0.69 -11.99
CA SER A 128 8.21 -0.36 -12.80
C SER A 128 6.73 -0.49 -12.45
N ASP A 129 5.87 -0.70 -13.45
CA ASP A 129 4.42 -0.96 -13.31
C ASP A 129 4.06 -2.07 -12.30
N ASP A 130 5.03 -2.92 -11.93
CA ASP A 130 4.90 -3.98 -10.93
C ASP A 130 4.82 -3.48 -9.46
N ASP A 131 5.27 -2.26 -9.14
CA ASP A 131 5.17 -1.69 -7.78
C ASP A 131 3.74 -1.26 -7.41
N LEU A 132 2.81 -1.22 -8.38
CA LEU A 132 1.38 -0.95 -8.15
C LEU A 132 0.57 -2.20 -7.77
N ALA A 133 1.19 -3.40 -7.76
CA ALA A 133 0.47 -4.68 -7.64
C ALA A 133 0.82 -5.55 -6.42
N LEU A 134 1.68 -5.12 -5.49
CA LEU A 134 2.11 -5.95 -4.35
C LEU A 134 1.83 -5.30 -2.99
N GLU A 135 0.59 -5.38 -2.52
CA GLU A 135 0.31 -5.23 -1.08
C GLU A 135 -0.86 -6.12 -0.63
N ASN A 136 -0.60 -7.43 -0.55
CA ASN A 136 -1.42 -8.38 0.18
C ASN A 136 -0.56 -9.34 0.99
N GLN A 137 0.27 -8.84 1.91
CA GLN A 137 0.71 -9.57 3.11
C GLN A 137 0.98 -8.63 4.29
N PRO A 138 0.70 -9.06 5.54
CA PRO A 138 0.66 -8.19 6.70
C PRO A 138 2.08 -7.90 7.21
N LYS A 139 2.50 -6.63 7.17
CA LYS A 139 3.69 -6.17 7.88
C LYS A 139 3.33 -5.41 9.15
N LYS A 140 4.03 -5.83 10.20
CA LYS A 140 3.93 -5.40 11.59
C LYS A 140 4.64 -4.04 11.75
N GLN A 141 3.89 -3.10 12.31
CA GLN A 141 4.27 -1.85 13.01
C GLN A 141 5.57 -1.11 12.62
N ILE A 142 5.32 0.09 12.07
CA ILE A 142 6.04 1.37 12.18
C ILE A 142 7.34 1.49 11.36
N GLU A 143 7.29 2.34 10.34
CA GLU A 143 8.33 3.35 10.11
C GLU A 143 7.69 4.62 9.51
N SER A 144 8.25 5.75 9.95
CA SER A 144 7.70 7.09 9.92
C SER A 144 7.71 7.71 8.52
N SER A 145 6.86 8.72 8.29
CA SER A 145 6.90 9.62 7.13
C SER A 145 8.28 10.24 6.86
N GLY A 146 9.19 10.21 7.86
CA GLY A 146 10.52 10.79 7.78
C GLY A 146 11.49 10.15 6.78
N ASP A 147 11.37 8.86 6.45
CA ASP A 147 12.35 8.21 5.55
C ASP A 147 12.15 8.60 4.09
N LEU A 148 10.90 8.85 3.68
CA LEU A 148 10.59 9.38 2.37
C LEU A 148 10.97 10.87 2.27
N GLU A 149 10.77 11.63 3.34
CA GLU A 149 11.18 13.04 3.44
C GLU A 149 12.70 13.22 3.37
N ASN A 150 13.46 12.35 4.04
CA ASN A 150 14.92 12.36 3.99
C ASN A 150 15.47 11.98 2.60
N PHE A 151 14.84 11.00 1.94
CA PHE A 151 15.17 10.63 0.55
C PHE A 151 14.88 11.77 -0.43
N LEU A 152 13.81 12.54 -0.18
CA LEU A 152 13.41 13.69 -0.97
C LEU A 152 14.39 14.88 -0.79
N ASP A 153 14.77 15.22 0.44
CA ASP A 153 15.72 16.30 0.72
C ASP A 153 17.12 16.02 0.13
N GLU A 154 17.52 14.75 0.01
CA GLU A 154 18.79 14.36 -0.63
C GLU A 154 18.71 14.46 -2.17
N LYS A 155 17.61 13.99 -2.78
CA LYS A 155 17.36 14.07 -4.24
C LYS A 155 17.14 15.50 -4.74
N GLU A 156 16.53 16.38 -3.94
CA GLU A 156 16.31 17.80 -4.28
C GLU A 156 17.63 18.60 -4.22
N ARG A 157 18.51 18.29 -3.24
CA ARG A 157 19.87 18.85 -3.15
C ARG A 157 20.77 18.46 -4.32
N GLU A 158 20.63 17.24 -4.85
CA GLU A 158 21.38 16.77 -6.02
C GLU A 158 21.03 17.52 -7.33
N LYS A 159 19.84 18.14 -7.45
CA LYS A 159 19.40 18.84 -8.67
C LYS A 159 19.37 20.37 -8.58
N GLY A 160 19.63 20.97 -7.41
CA GLY A 160 19.69 22.43 -7.26
C GLY A 160 18.37 23.16 -7.50
N ILE A 161 17.25 22.58 -7.04
CA ILE A 161 15.90 23.18 -7.19
C ILE A 161 15.52 23.87 -5.86
N GLU A 162 15.22 25.18 -5.89
CA GLU A 162 14.76 25.93 -4.71
C GLU A 162 13.39 25.43 -4.22
N LYS A 163 13.23 25.35 -2.88
CA LYS A 163 11.96 25.05 -2.22
C LYS A 163 10.91 26.11 -2.60
N GLY A 164 9.81 25.68 -3.22
CA GLY A 164 8.59 26.48 -3.30
C GLY A 164 8.02 26.64 -1.89
N ILE A 165 8.17 27.83 -1.32
CA ILE A 165 7.60 28.22 -0.03
C ILE A 165 6.07 28.22 -0.17
N VAL A 166 5.38 27.45 0.67
CA VAL A 166 3.95 27.66 0.95
C VAL A 166 3.88 28.25 2.34
N ASP A 167 3.65 29.57 2.40
CA ASP A 167 3.39 30.29 3.64
C ASP A 167 2.02 29.88 4.20
N GLU A 168 2.02 29.15 5.31
CA GLU A 168 0.84 28.93 6.13
C GLU A 168 0.60 30.18 6.99
N LYS A 169 -0.34 31.04 6.59
CA LYS A 169 -0.92 32.04 7.48
C LYS A 169 -2.29 31.58 7.96
N GLN A 170 -2.33 31.20 9.23
CA GLN A 170 -3.52 31.25 10.09
C GLN A 170 -3.93 32.71 10.24
N ASP A 171 -5.19 33.03 9.96
CA ASP A 171 -5.88 34.14 10.62
C ASP A 171 -7.30 33.69 10.98
N ILE A 172 -7.53 33.68 12.30
CA ILE A 172 -8.82 33.52 12.97
C ILE A 172 -9.43 34.93 13.03
N GLU A 173 -10.62 35.13 12.49
CA GLU A 173 -11.47 36.21 12.97
C GLU A 173 -12.95 35.80 12.99
N VAL A 174 -13.47 35.77 14.22
CA VAL A 174 -14.87 35.62 14.59
C VAL A 174 -15.58 36.94 14.29
N LYS A 175 -16.67 36.93 13.50
CA LYS A 175 -17.79 37.88 13.70
C LYS A 175 -19.14 37.20 13.49
N GLU A 176 -19.83 37.17 14.61
CA GLU A 176 -21.24 36.96 14.87
C GLU A 176 -22.10 38.02 14.15
N SER A 177 -23.21 37.60 13.54
CA SER A 177 -24.43 38.41 13.48
C SER A 177 -25.64 37.53 13.17
N GLU A 178 -26.45 37.42 14.21
CA GLU A 178 -27.82 36.93 14.28
C GLU A 178 -28.78 37.71 13.36
N LYS A 179 -29.69 37.02 12.67
CA LYS A 179 -31.08 37.50 12.53
C LYS A 179 -32.06 36.36 12.20
N VAL A 180 -33.01 36.22 13.11
CA VAL A 180 -34.22 35.39 13.09
C VAL A 180 -35.27 36.01 12.15
N GLU A 181 -36.02 35.17 11.44
CA GLU A 181 -37.46 35.34 11.20
C GLU A 181 -38.08 34.00 10.75
N GLU A 182 -39.38 33.89 10.93
CA GLU A 182 -40.11 32.74 11.46
C GLU A 182 -41.40 32.52 10.63
N ILE A 183 -41.78 31.23 10.40
CA ILE A 183 -43.14 30.68 10.13
C ILE A 183 -43.76 31.07 8.75
N GLU A 184 -44.26 30.15 7.90
CA GLU A 184 -45.50 29.35 8.04
C GLU A 184 -45.50 28.01 7.29
N LYS A 185 -46.36 27.12 7.81
CA LYS A 185 -46.74 25.80 7.32
C LYS A 185 -47.92 25.92 6.35
N GLU A 186 -47.99 25.06 5.35
CA GLU A 186 -49.28 24.52 4.88
C GLU A 186 -49.10 23.13 4.27
N GLU A 187 -50.00 22.23 4.69
CA GLU A 187 -50.16 20.84 4.27
C GLU A 187 -50.85 20.75 2.91
N VAL A 188 -50.50 19.76 2.07
CA VAL A 188 -51.51 19.02 1.30
C VAL A 188 -51.15 17.53 1.27
N GLU A 189 -52.14 16.78 1.69
CA GLU A 189 -52.23 15.34 1.87
C GLU A 189 -52.34 14.57 0.54
N SER A 190 -51.72 13.38 0.48
CA SER A 190 -52.25 12.31 -0.34
C SER A 190 -52.04 10.96 0.35
N THR A 191 -53.17 10.35 0.69
CA THR A 191 -53.41 9.06 1.33
C THR A 191 -52.83 7.90 0.54
N ILE A 192 -52.05 7.00 1.17
CA ILE A 192 -52.05 5.56 0.86
C ILE A 192 -51.87 4.77 2.16
N GLU A 193 -52.72 3.77 2.31
CA GLU A 193 -52.95 2.91 3.47
C GLU A 193 -51.75 2.06 3.88
N GLU A 194 -51.69 1.83 5.19
CA GLU A 194 -50.75 1.01 5.93
C GLU A 194 -51.09 -0.49 5.81
N ILE A 195 -50.13 -1.33 5.38
CA ILE A 195 -50.06 -2.73 5.84
C ILE A 195 -48.59 -3.11 6.08
N VAL A 196 -48.22 -3.10 7.35
CA VAL A 196 -46.97 -3.66 7.90
C VAL A 196 -47.01 -5.19 7.83
N SER A 197 -46.03 -5.82 7.17
CA SER A 197 -45.66 -7.22 7.49
C SER A 197 -44.16 -7.50 7.29
N LYS A 198 -43.49 -7.64 8.44
CA LYS A 198 -42.29 -8.40 8.86
C LYS A 198 -41.28 -8.92 7.79
N PRO A 199 -39.96 -8.79 8.03
CA PRO A 199 -38.92 -9.25 7.10
C PRO A 199 -38.75 -10.78 7.14
N GLN A 200 -38.72 -11.42 5.97
CA GLN A 200 -38.35 -12.83 5.81
C GLN A 200 -36.83 -12.95 5.71
N ALA A 201 -36.24 -13.50 6.78
CA ALA A 201 -34.88 -13.98 6.80
C ALA A 201 -34.71 -15.16 5.83
N ILE A 202 -33.74 -15.04 4.93
CA ILE A 202 -33.31 -16.11 4.02
C ILE A 202 -32.61 -17.19 4.85
N ASN A 203 -33.37 -18.21 5.24
CA ASN A 203 -32.84 -19.42 5.86
C ASN A 203 -32.23 -20.33 4.77
N ALA A 204 -31.01 -20.02 4.33
CA ALA A 204 -30.17 -20.98 3.63
C ALA A 204 -29.49 -21.89 4.67
N PHE A 205 -30.26 -22.72 5.36
CA PHE A 205 -29.72 -23.86 6.08
C PHE A 205 -29.25 -24.88 5.03
N VAL A 206 -27.96 -24.82 4.71
CA VAL A 206 -27.24 -25.93 4.08
C VAL A 206 -27.44 -27.14 4.99
N SER A 207 -28.27 -28.07 4.54
CA SER A 207 -28.37 -29.38 5.17
C SER A 207 -27.05 -30.11 4.94
N ILE A 208 -26.16 -30.07 5.93
CA ILE A 208 -25.01 -30.96 6.00
C ILE A 208 -25.57 -32.37 6.18
N GLN A 209 -25.77 -33.07 5.07
CA GLN A 209 -26.08 -34.49 5.09
C GLN A 209 -24.92 -35.20 5.79
N LYS A 210 -25.26 -35.89 6.88
CA LYS A 210 -24.36 -36.71 7.69
C LYS A 210 -23.57 -37.69 6.81
N ASN A 211 -22.26 -37.76 7.06
CA ASN A 211 -21.26 -38.65 6.47
C ASN A 211 -21.80 -39.92 5.79
N PRO A 212 -21.34 -40.26 4.57
CA PRO A 212 -21.45 -41.62 4.10
C PRO A 212 -20.55 -42.48 5.00
N ARG A 213 -21.14 -43.38 5.79
CA ARG A 213 -20.38 -44.47 6.43
C ARG A 213 -19.87 -45.38 5.31
N ILE A 214 -18.66 -45.12 4.82
CA ILE A 214 -17.98 -46.02 3.89
C ILE A 214 -17.77 -47.34 4.63
N LYS A 215 -18.56 -48.37 4.30
CA LYS A 215 -18.38 -49.73 4.83
C LYS A 215 -17.17 -50.36 4.15
N LEU A 216 -15.98 -50.05 4.67
CA LEU A 216 -14.73 -50.64 4.19
C LEU A 216 -14.60 -52.08 4.72
N GLY A 217 -14.43 -53.05 3.82
CA GLY A 217 -14.30 -54.46 4.17
C GLY A 217 -13.16 -54.74 5.16
N PRO A 218 -13.20 -55.85 5.93
CA PRO A 218 -12.32 -56.08 7.08
C PRO A 218 -10.82 -56.15 6.71
N ARG A 219 -10.49 -56.51 5.47
CA ARG A 219 -9.11 -56.50 4.97
C ARG A 219 -8.59 -55.09 4.69
N ILE A 220 -9.45 -54.23 4.11
CA ILE A 220 -9.10 -52.84 3.79
C ILE A 220 -9.01 -52.03 5.09
N ARG A 221 -9.87 -52.29 6.08
CA ARG A 221 -9.79 -51.66 7.40
C ARG A 221 -8.47 -51.93 8.11
N LYS A 222 -7.95 -53.17 8.04
CA LYS A 222 -6.64 -53.52 8.60
C LYS A 222 -5.49 -52.83 7.85
N ALA A 223 -5.57 -52.73 6.52
CA ALA A 223 -4.58 -52.03 5.70
C ALA A 223 -4.56 -50.51 5.99
N VAL A 224 -5.72 -49.88 6.11
CA VAL A 224 -5.83 -48.44 6.43
C VAL A 224 -5.29 -48.14 7.83
N ILE A 225 -5.57 -48.99 8.83
CA ILE A 225 -5.00 -48.84 10.17
C ILE A 225 -3.48 -49.01 10.15
N GLY A 226 -2.96 -49.98 9.39
CA GLY A 226 -1.51 -50.17 9.23
C GLY A 226 -0.81 -48.97 8.61
N VAL A 227 -1.37 -48.41 7.53
CA VAL A 227 -0.83 -47.20 6.88
C VAL A 227 -0.92 -45.99 7.81
N ALA A 228 -2.03 -45.83 8.53
CA ALA A 228 -2.19 -44.75 9.50
C ALA A 228 -1.16 -44.85 10.64
N LEU A 229 -0.86 -46.05 11.14
CA LEU A 229 0.16 -46.25 12.18
C LEU A 229 1.57 -45.92 11.67
N VAL A 230 1.91 -46.32 10.44
CA VAL A 230 3.22 -45.97 9.84
C VAL A 230 3.36 -44.46 9.64
N LEU A 231 2.29 -43.79 9.19
CA LEU A 231 2.28 -42.33 9.07
C LEU A 231 2.34 -41.65 10.45
N CYS A 232 1.56 -42.08 11.43
CA CYS A 232 1.57 -41.47 12.77
C CYS A 232 2.89 -41.68 13.53
N ILE A 233 3.66 -42.72 13.24
CA ILE A 233 4.95 -42.99 13.88
C ILE A 233 6.11 -42.40 13.06
N GLY A 234 6.07 -42.49 11.74
CA GLY A 234 7.13 -41.96 10.87
C GLY A 234 7.09 -40.44 10.68
N PHE A 235 5.91 -39.84 10.65
CA PHE A 235 5.73 -38.40 10.48
C PHE A 235 6.34 -37.56 11.62
N PRO A 236 6.16 -37.89 12.92
CA PRO A 236 6.81 -37.13 13.98
C PRO A 236 8.33 -37.29 13.96
N ILE A 237 8.88 -38.45 13.57
CA ILE A 237 10.34 -38.62 13.48
C ILE A 237 10.91 -37.69 12.40
N ILE A 238 10.26 -37.60 11.23
CA ILE A 238 10.66 -36.66 10.17
C ILE A 238 10.46 -35.21 10.64
N PHE A 239 9.32 -34.90 11.27
CA PHE A 239 8.98 -33.54 11.72
C PHE A 239 9.90 -33.04 12.85
N PHE A 240 10.31 -33.91 13.78
CA PHE A 240 11.25 -33.58 14.87
C PHE A 240 12.74 -33.69 14.45
N ALA A 241 13.05 -34.34 13.33
CA ALA A 241 14.41 -34.40 12.78
C ALA A 241 14.76 -33.21 11.86
N PHE A 242 13.79 -32.36 11.49
CA PHE A 242 14.10 -31.04 10.93
C PHE A 242 14.58 -30.12 12.05
N PRO A 243 15.82 -29.61 11.99
CA PRO A 243 16.46 -29.01 13.14
C PRO A 243 15.76 -27.73 13.59
N ALA A 244 15.77 -27.54 14.90
CA ALA A 244 15.33 -26.33 15.58
C ALA A 244 16.04 -25.09 15.02
N LYS A 245 15.26 -24.03 14.79
CA LYS A 245 15.62 -22.60 14.77
C LYS A 245 17.13 -22.33 14.81
N GLY A 246 17.82 -22.56 13.69
CA GLY A 246 19.19 -22.09 13.54
C GLY A 246 19.20 -20.55 13.59
N CYS A 247 20.36 -19.96 13.85
CA CYS A 247 20.59 -18.56 13.58
C CYS A 247 21.50 -18.41 12.37
N MET A 248 21.44 -17.25 11.74
CA MET A 248 22.31 -16.88 10.63
C MET A 248 22.96 -15.52 10.88
N GLN A 249 24.19 -15.36 10.40
CA GLN A 249 24.94 -14.11 10.52
C GLN A 249 25.54 -13.74 9.17
N TRP A 250 25.45 -12.46 8.80
CA TRP A 250 26.10 -11.94 7.60
C TRP A 250 27.62 -11.81 7.83
N SER A 251 28.42 -12.47 6.99
CA SER A 251 29.89 -12.49 7.08
C SER A 251 30.58 -11.45 6.18
N GLY A 252 29.80 -10.68 5.42
CA GLY A 252 30.28 -9.61 4.54
C GLY A 252 29.93 -9.83 3.07
N ASP A 253 29.80 -11.08 2.64
CA ASP A 253 29.34 -11.43 1.29
C ASP A 253 28.33 -12.58 1.23
N HIS A 254 28.06 -13.28 2.33
CA HIS A 254 27.00 -14.28 2.44
C HIS A 254 26.55 -14.46 3.90
N TYR A 255 25.51 -15.28 4.12
CA TYR A 255 25.10 -15.69 5.46
C TYR A 255 25.74 -17.02 5.86
N ASP A 256 26.21 -17.09 7.10
CA ASP A 256 26.69 -18.30 7.76
C ASP A 256 25.69 -18.76 8.82
N ILE A 257 25.46 -20.08 8.91
CA ILE A 257 24.64 -20.65 9.99
C ILE A 257 25.48 -20.70 11.26
N VAL A 258 24.99 -20.07 12.31
CA VAL A 258 25.67 -19.92 13.60
C VAL A 258 24.78 -20.36 14.75
N ASP A 259 25.40 -20.63 15.90
CA ASP A 259 24.67 -20.84 17.15
C ASP A 259 24.08 -19.50 17.63
N CYS A 260 22.79 -19.50 17.98
CA CYS A 260 22.06 -18.32 18.45
C CYS A 260 22.62 -17.75 19.75
N ASP A 261 23.31 -18.57 20.55
CA ASP A 261 23.85 -18.17 21.85
C ASP A 261 25.22 -17.45 21.74
N LEU A 262 25.76 -17.32 20.53
CA LEU A 262 27.01 -16.60 20.30
C LEU A 262 26.79 -15.10 20.52
N LYS A 263 27.52 -14.51 21.46
CA LYS A 263 27.62 -13.05 21.59
C LYS A 263 28.71 -12.55 20.66
N ALA A 264 28.45 -12.52 19.36
CA ALA A 264 29.35 -11.85 18.41
C ALA A 264 29.39 -10.35 18.70
N ALA A 265 30.57 -9.73 18.58
CA ALA A 265 30.80 -8.33 18.93
C ALA A 265 29.91 -7.33 18.16
N ASP A 266 29.38 -7.73 17.00
CA ASP A 266 28.62 -6.86 16.09
C ASP A 266 27.10 -7.14 16.03
N ASN A 267 26.53 -7.92 16.96
CA ASN A 267 25.07 -8.10 17.18
C ASN A 267 24.19 -8.46 15.94
N ASN A 268 24.76 -8.86 14.80
CA ASN A 268 24.01 -9.16 13.56
C ASN A 268 23.56 -10.62 13.45
N ILE A 269 23.38 -11.32 14.57
CA ILE A 269 22.87 -12.69 14.57
C ILE A 269 21.35 -12.64 14.50
N GLU A 270 20.79 -13.26 13.47
CA GLU A 270 19.37 -13.28 13.15
C GLU A 270 18.83 -14.70 13.23
N LEU A 271 17.52 -14.85 13.41
CA LEU A 271 16.88 -16.16 13.23
C LEU A 271 17.07 -16.60 11.78
N LEU A 272 17.38 -17.88 11.57
CA LEU A 272 17.57 -18.45 10.24
C LEU A 272 16.31 -18.25 9.39
N ASP A 273 16.43 -17.44 8.34
CA ASP A 273 15.40 -17.25 7.33
C ASP A 273 15.77 -18.06 6.08
N PRO A 274 14.99 -19.10 5.72
CA PRO A 274 15.26 -19.92 4.55
C PRO A 274 15.20 -19.13 3.23
N ASN A 275 14.55 -17.97 3.20
CA ASN A 275 14.47 -17.15 1.99
C ASN A 275 15.68 -16.20 1.83
N GLN A 276 16.51 -16.05 2.86
CA GLN A 276 17.61 -15.08 2.89
C GLN A 276 18.98 -15.72 3.13
N ILE A 277 19.04 -16.93 3.69
CA ILE A 277 20.30 -17.66 3.94
C ILE A 277 21.17 -17.85 2.69
N ASP A 278 20.55 -18.02 1.52
CA ASP A 278 21.24 -18.22 0.24
C ASP A 278 21.65 -16.90 -0.45
N LEU A 279 21.35 -15.75 0.17
CA LEU A 279 21.73 -14.44 -0.34
C LEU A 279 23.25 -14.27 -0.29
N LYS A 280 23.81 -13.86 -1.43
CA LYS A 280 25.24 -13.60 -1.61
C LYS A 280 25.45 -12.30 -2.36
N ARG A 281 26.38 -11.49 -1.86
CA ARG A 281 26.94 -10.33 -2.54
C ARG A 281 27.86 -10.85 -3.65
N ILE A 282 27.61 -10.45 -4.89
CA ILE A 282 28.38 -10.87 -6.06
C ILE A 282 29.13 -9.69 -6.66
N LYS A 283 30.35 -9.96 -7.15
CA LYS A 283 31.08 -9.01 -7.98
C LYS A 283 30.65 -9.18 -9.42
N VAL A 284 30.29 -8.08 -10.06
CA VAL A 284 29.82 -8.06 -11.45
C VAL A 284 30.79 -7.26 -12.32
N CYS A 285 30.83 -7.60 -13.60
CA CYS A 285 31.64 -6.95 -14.61
C CYS A 285 30.91 -6.98 -15.96
N ASP A 286 31.52 -6.40 -16.99
CA ASP A 286 30.98 -6.28 -18.35
C ASP A 286 30.53 -7.61 -19.00
N THR A 287 31.16 -8.74 -18.67
CA THR A 287 30.76 -10.08 -19.18
C THR A 287 29.75 -10.82 -18.31
N THR A 288 29.31 -10.23 -17.19
CA THR A 288 28.36 -10.88 -16.28
C THR A 288 27.00 -11.08 -16.95
N SER A 289 26.41 -12.27 -16.81
CA SER A 289 25.06 -12.56 -17.30
C SER A 289 24.01 -12.01 -16.33
N PHE A 290 23.47 -10.83 -16.64
CA PHE A 290 22.48 -10.16 -15.79
C PHE A 290 21.04 -10.64 -16.01
N PHE A 291 20.75 -11.23 -17.18
CA PHE A 291 19.42 -11.67 -17.56
C PHE A 291 19.45 -13.11 -18.06
N ARG A 292 18.42 -13.89 -17.71
CA ARG A 292 18.15 -15.22 -18.26
C ARG A 292 16.67 -15.29 -18.61
N ASN A 293 16.34 -15.60 -19.86
CA ASN A 293 14.97 -15.60 -20.37
C ASN A 293 14.24 -14.28 -20.07
N GLU A 294 14.90 -13.15 -20.36
CA GLU A 294 14.38 -11.78 -20.14
C GLU A 294 14.14 -11.40 -18.66
N LYS A 295 14.42 -12.30 -17.71
CA LYS A 295 14.30 -12.03 -16.27
C LYS A 295 15.66 -11.72 -15.67
N ALA A 296 15.71 -10.72 -14.80
CA ALA A 296 16.90 -10.40 -14.02
C ALA A 296 17.29 -11.59 -13.12
N VAL A 297 18.55 -11.99 -13.20
CA VAL A 297 19.16 -13.01 -12.31
C VAL A 297 20.17 -12.39 -11.34
N VAL A 298 20.35 -11.07 -11.44
CA VAL A 298 21.17 -10.27 -10.54
C VAL A 298 20.29 -9.16 -9.98
N PHE A 299 20.46 -8.93 -8.68
CA PHE A 299 19.74 -7.92 -7.93
C PHE A 299 20.73 -6.91 -7.37
N TYR A 300 20.28 -5.71 -7.05
CA TYR A 300 21.18 -4.66 -6.60
C TYR A 300 20.60 -3.81 -5.47
N ALA A 301 21.51 -3.22 -4.70
CA ALA A 301 21.26 -2.08 -3.85
C ALA A 301 22.20 -0.94 -4.22
N ARG A 302 21.67 0.29 -4.21
CA ARG A 302 22.47 1.49 -4.45
C ARG A 302 23.06 1.98 -3.13
N SER A 303 24.35 2.31 -3.12
CA SER A 303 25.03 2.95 -1.98
C SER A 303 25.83 4.15 -2.47
N ARG A 304 25.30 5.37 -2.25
CA ARG A 304 25.83 6.68 -2.72
C ARG A 304 26.36 6.64 -4.17
N ASP A 305 27.61 6.22 -4.36
CA ASP A 305 28.32 6.19 -5.65
C ASP A 305 28.64 4.78 -6.20
N SER A 306 28.22 3.72 -5.50
CA SER A 306 28.52 2.33 -5.83
C SER A 306 27.28 1.46 -5.94
N LEU A 307 27.38 0.44 -6.79
CA LEU A 307 26.36 -0.57 -7.01
C LEU A 307 26.78 -1.86 -6.31
N GLU A 308 26.02 -2.29 -5.32
CA GLU A 308 26.21 -3.59 -4.68
C GLU A 308 25.27 -4.60 -5.33
N CYS A 309 25.83 -5.67 -5.89
CA CYS A 309 25.06 -6.69 -6.60
C CYS A 309 24.93 -7.97 -5.78
N PHE A 310 23.83 -8.69 -6.00
CA PHE A 310 23.45 -9.89 -5.27
C PHE A 310 22.89 -10.94 -6.22
N ASN A 311 22.97 -12.21 -5.81
CA ASN A 311 22.53 -13.38 -6.58
C ASN A 311 21.01 -13.64 -6.52
N GLN A 312 20.27 -13.02 -5.60
CA GLN A 312 18.83 -13.24 -5.44
C GLN A 312 18.11 -12.01 -4.86
N ILE A 313 16.78 -12.03 -4.90
CA ILE A 313 15.92 -11.07 -4.19
C ILE A 313 16.04 -11.24 -2.67
N GLY A 314 15.78 -10.18 -1.93
CA GLY A 314 15.79 -10.18 -0.47
C GLY A 314 15.98 -8.79 0.11
N TYR A 315 16.23 -8.72 1.41
CA TYR A 315 16.62 -7.48 2.08
C TYR A 315 18.14 -7.33 2.08
N HIS A 316 18.62 -6.09 2.06
CA HIS A 316 20.03 -5.81 2.19
C HIS A 316 20.52 -6.21 3.58
N PRO A 317 21.58 -7.04 3.68
CA PRO A 317 21.99 -7.65 4.94
C PRO A 317 22.46 -6.64 5.99
N GLU A 318 23.07 -5.54 5.54
CA GLU A 318 23.55 -4.46 6.42
C GLU A 318 22.55 -3.27 6.51
N ARG A 319 21.51 -3.24 5.65
CA ARG A 319 20.54 -2.14 5.53
C ARG A 319 19.14 -2.71 5.44
N ARG A 320 18.65 -3.27 6.55
CA ARG A 320 17.45 -4.13 6.56
C ARG A 320 16.16 -3.48 6.03
N SER A 321 16.05 -2.15 6.03
CA SER A 321 14.92 -1.42 5.41
C SER A 321 14.99 -1.37 3.87
N GLN A 322 16.14 -1.69 3.27
CA GLN A 322 16.34 -1.65 1.83
C GLN A 322 16.12 -3.03 1.20
N TYR A 323 15.10 -3.13 0.35
CA TYR A 323 14.88 -4.30 -0.49
C TYR A 323 15.75 -4.25 -1.75
N LEU A 324 16.27 -5.41 -2.17
CA LEU A 324 17.10 -5.55 -3.36
C LEU A 324 16.25 -5.50 -4.63
N ARG A 325 16.66 -4.68 -5.60
CA ARG A 325 15.91 -4.46 -6.84
C ARG A 325 16.47 -5.32 -7.99
N PRO A 326 15.65 -5.81 -8.93
CA PRO A 326 16.16 -6.47 -10.13
C PRO A 326 17.03 -5.50 -10.94
N ILE A 327 18.18 -5.98 -11.42
CA ILE A 327 19.07 -5.14 -12.22
C ILE A 327 18.46 -4.78 -13.58
N THR A 328 18.75 -3.57 -14.05
CA THR A 328 18.26 -3.06 -15.35
C THR A 328 19.43 -2.76 -16.28
N ASN A 329 19.15 -2.71 -17.59
CA ASN A 329 20.15 -2.32 -18.61
C ASN A 329 20.75 -0.94 -18.31
N TYR A 330 19.96 0.00 -17.79
CA TYR A 330 20.43 1.33 -17.37
C TYR A 330 21.49 1.23 -16.27
N MET A 331 21.23 0.43 -15.23
CA MET A 331 22.16 0.29 -14.10
C MET A 331 23.47 -0.38 -14.52
N ILE A 332 23.40 -1.37 -15.42
CA ILE A 332 24.58 -2.01 -16.02
C ILE A 332 25.37 -0.97 -16.81
N GLY A 333 24.70 -0.20 -17.68
CA GLY A 333 25.33 0.84 -18.49
C GLY A 333 25.99 1.95 -17.67
N LYS A 334 25.40 2.33 -16.53
CA LYS A 334 25.90 3.43 -15.70
C LYS A 334 27.03 3.01 -14.75
N TYR A 335 26.96 1.81 -14.17
CA TYR A 335 27.86 1.42 -13.08
C TYR A 335 28.79 0.24 -13.42
N VAL A 336 28.48 -0.57 -14.43
CA VAL A 336 29.22 -1.80 -14.73
C VAL A 336 30.03 -1.70 -16.02
N SER A 337 29.54 -0.98 -17.03
CA SER A 337 30.11 -0.92 -18.40
C SER A 337 31.60 -0.53 -18.49
N ASN A 338 32.13 0.20 -17.50
CA ASN A 338 33.53 0.61 -17.43
C ASN A 338 34.40 -0.27 -16.49
N THR A 339 33.87 -1.41 -16.04
CA THR A 339 34.51 -2.28 -15.06
C THR A 339 34.86 -3.63 -15.70
N PRO A 340 36.03 -3.76 -16.35
CA PRO A 340 36.44 -5.02 -16.93
C PRO A 340 36.67 -6.06 -15.83
N CYS A 341 36.30 -7.32 -16.10
CA CYS A 341 36.65 -8.42 -15.20
C CYS A 341 38.19 -8.51 -15.11
N LYS A 342 38.76 -8.32 -13.92
CA LYS A 342 40.21 -8.50 -13.68
C LYS A 342 40.56 -9.96 -13.46
#